data_AF-A0A0C9TXS2-F1
#
_entry.id   AF-A0A0C9TXS2-F1
#
_cell.length_a   1.000
_cell.length_b   1.000
_cell.length_c   1.000
_cell.angle_alpha   90.00
_cell.angle_beta   90.00
_cell.angle_gamma   90.00
#
_symmetry.space_group_name_H-M   'P 1'
#
loop_
_entity.id
_entity.type
_entity.pdbx_description
1 polymer ?
#
loop_
_entity_poly.entity_id
_entity_poly.type
_entity_poly.pdbx_seq_one_letter_code
_entity_poly.pdbx_strand_id
1 'polypeptide(L)'
;MGATSIHVAVKVIRTYSADDGDDAKKNKRLRRELKTWLNLDHLNVLPLFGTTNDFGPFPAMVCPWLDNGSLSSYLQRRDDNLTLVERLALVGDVAAGLQYLHSQSVVHGDLSDANVLIHRSGRAYISDFGLSTLLTELGGSTYATSRQAAGTLRWTALELIDLGGPEDEGDPVHIIPSPQSDVYSFGRIMLE
;
A
#
# COMPACT_ATOMS: atom_id res chain seq x y z
N MET A 1 -20.42 -22.80 21.06
CA MET A 1 -19.64 -21.58 20.74
C MET A 1 -20.32 -20.92 19.57
N GLY A 2 -20.88 -19.72 19.73
CA GLY A 2 -21.56 -19.02 18.65
C GLY A 2 -20.55 -18.61 17.58
N ALA A 3 -20.89 -18.82 16.31
CA ALA A 3 -20.05 -18.37 15.21
C ALA A 3 -19.95 -16.83 15.26
N THR A 4 -18.76 -16.31 15.52
CA THR A 4 -18.49 -14.87 15.42
C THR A 4 -18.31 -14.52 13.94
N SER A 5 -19.27 -13.80 13.38
CA SER A 5 -19.13 -13.20 12.05
C SER A 5 -18.21 -11.98 12.13
N ILE A 6 -17.25 -11.90 11.21
CA ILE A 6 -16.35 -10.75 11.06
C ILE A 6 -16.55 -10.12 9.68
N HIS A 7 -16.47 -8.79 9.60
CA HIS A 7 -16.47 -8.07 8.33
C HIS A 7 -15.06 -8.10 7.73
N VAL A 8 -14.98 -8.40 6.43
CA VAL A 8 -13.72 -8.48 5.69
C VAL A 8 -13.77 -7.62 4.44
N ALA A 9 -12.62 -7.15 4.02
CA ALA A 9 -12.40 -6.58 2.70
C ALA A 9 -11.84 -7.67 1.77
N VAL A 10 -12.38 -7.75 0.55
CA VAL A 10 -11.84 -8.61 -0.53
C VAL A 10 -11.23 -7.71 -1.58
N LYS A 11 -9.90 -7.68 -1.65
CA LYS A 11 -9.14 -6.84 -2.57
C LYS A 11 -8.74 -7.62 -3.82
N VAL A 12 -9.04 -7.08 -4.99
CA VAL A 12 -8.84 -7.73 -6.30
C VAL A 12 -7.82 -6.96 -7.11
N ILE A 13 -6.84 -7.67 -7.69
CA ILE A 13 -5.88 -7.10 -8.62
C ILE A 13 -6.55 -6.94 -9.99
N ARG A 14 -6.54 -5.73 -10.53
CA ARG A 14 -7.02 -5.43 -11.88
C ARG A 14 -5.85 -5.29 -12.83
N THR A 15 -5.85 -6.06 -13.90
CA THR A 15 -4.89 -5.94 -15.01
C THR A 15 -5.61 -5.46 -16.25
N TYR A 16 -5.07 -4.41 -16.89
CA TYR A 16 -5.65 -3.82 -18.11
C TYR A 16 -4.93 -4.27 -19.38
N SER A 17 -3.81 -4.96 -19.26
CA SER A 17 -3.01 -5.41 -20.40
C SER A 17 -3.51 -6.75 -20.91
N ALA A 18 -3.85 -6.81 -22.20
CA ALA A 18 -4.07 -8.02 -22.98
C ALA A 18 -2.73 -8.72 -23.34
N ASP A 19 -1.76 -8.66 -22.43
CA ASP A 19 -0.42 -9.18 -22.66
C ASP A 19 -0.36 -10.61 -22.12
N ASP A 20 -0.30 -11.56 -23.05
CA ASP A 20 -0.29 -13.03 -22.92
C ASP A 20 0.99 -13.56 -22.24
N GLY A 21 1.65 -12.71 -21.44
CA GLY A 21 2.81 -13.07 -20.64
C GLY A 21 2.42 -14.05 -19.54
N ASP A 22 3.18 -15.15 -19.44
CA ASP A 22 2.99 -16.32 -18.58
C ASP A 22 2.33 -16.01 -17.21
N ASP A 23 1.00 -16.12 -17.17
CA ASP A 23 0.18 -15.92 -15.97
C ASP A 23 0.60 -16.84 -14.82
N ALA A 24 1.24 -17.98 -15.11
CA ALA A 24 1.78 -18.85 -14.09
C ALA A 24 2.99 -18.22 -13.39
N LYS A 25 3.88 -17.54 -14.13
CA LYS A 25 5.02 -16.80 -13.57
C LYS A 25 4.54 -15.61 -12.72
N LYS A 26 3.55 -14.88 -13.22
CA LYS A 26 2.88 -13.77 -12.52
C LYS A 26 2.24 -14.24 -11.21
N ASN A 27 1.45 -15.31 -11.25
CA ASN A 27 0.84 -15.94 -10.07
C ASN A 27 1.88 -16.46 -9.06
N LYS A 28 2.98 -17.04 -9.54
CA LYS A 28 4.06 -17.53 -8.66
C LYS A 28 4.70 -16.39 -7.86
N ARG A 29 4.95 -15.24 -8.50
CA ARG A 29 5.47 -14.05 -7.83
C ARG A 29 4.47 -13.48 -6.83
N LEU A 30 3.21 -13.32 -7.22
CA LEU A 30 2.15 -12.87 -6.32
C LEU A 30 2.02 -13.74 -5.07
N ARG A 31 2.01 -15.05 -5.21
CA ARG A 31 1.98 -15.96 -4.05
C ARG A 31 3.19 -15.80 -3.12
N ARG A 32 4.37 -15.44 -3.66
CA ARG A 32 5.56 -15.17 -2.85
C ARG A 32 5.37 -13.90 -2.02
N GLU A 33 4.90 -12.81 -2.63
CA GLU A 33 4.65 -11.55 -1.92
C GLU A 33 3.52 -11.69 -0.89
N LEU A 34 2.44 -12.41 -1.23
CA LEU A 34 1.36 -12.72 -0.29
C LEU A 34 1.83 -13.58 0.88
N LYS A 35 2.81 -14.47 0.66
CA LYS A 35 3.43 -15.23 1.74
C LYS A 35 4.24 -14.33 2.66
N THR A 36 4.97 -13.35 2.12
CA THR A 36 5.64 -12.33 2.94
C THR A 36 4.63 -11.59 3.80
N TRP A 37 3.55 -11.07 3.19
CA TRP A 37 2.48 -10.36 3.91
C TRP A 37 1.84 -11.24 5.00
N LEU A 38 1.50 -12.49 4.69
CA LEU A 38 0.90 -13.41 5.66
C LEU A 38 1.76 -13.64 6.92
N ASN A 39 3.08 -13.49 6.82
CA ASN A 39 4.01 -13.66 7.94
C ASN A 39 4.28 -12.36 8.72
N LEU A 40 3.75 -11.23 8.27
CA LEU A 40 3.85 -9.96 9.00
C LEU A 40 2.80 -9.91 10.10
N ASP A 41 3.24 -9.59 11.30
CA ASP A 41 2.40 -9.49 12.49
C ASP A 41 2.80 -8.26 13.30
N HIS A 42 2.03 -7.19 13.15
CA HIS A 42 2.23 -5.93 13.86
C HIS A 42 0.92 -5.15 13.97
N LEU A 43 0.73 -4.45 15.10
CA LEU A 43 -0.50 -3.72 15.42
C LEU A 43 -0.83 -2.56 14.48
N ASN A 44 0.13 -2.12 13.68
CA ASN A 44 0.00 -1.01 12.73
C ASN A 44 0.30 -1.43 11.28
N VAL A 45 0.28 -2.73 11.00
CA VAL A 45 0.36 -3.29 9.64
C VAL A 45 -0.92 -4.08 9.42
N LEU A 46 -1.62 -3.80 8.33
CA LEU A 46 -2.89 -4.48 8.01
C LEU A 46 -2.62 -5.98 7.84
N PRO A 47 -3.24 -6.88 8.62
CA PRO A 47 -3.00 -8.31 8.48
C PRO A 47 -3.70 -8.87 7.24
N LEU A 48 -3.10 -9.91 6.66
CA LEU A 48 -3.72 -10.73 5.62
C LEU A 48 -4.31 -11.98 6.27
N PHE A 49 -5.63 -12.18 6.19
CA PHE A 49 -6.27 -13.40 6.69
C PHE A 49 -6.07 -14.58 5.75
N GLY A 50 -5.95 -14.30 4.46
CA GLY A 50 -5.69 -15.31 3.44
C GLY A 50 -6.05 -14.82 2.05
N THR A 51 -6.30 -15.77 1.16
CA THR A 51 -6.68 -15.50 -0.23
C THR A 51 -7.96 -16.24 -0.59
N THR A 52 -8.65 -15.70 -1.59
CA THR A 52 -9.80 -16.36 -2.23
C THR A 52 -9.65 -16.28 -3.75
N ASN A 53 -10.25 -17.24 -4.46
CA ASN A 53 -10.29 -17.24 -5.92
C ASN A 53 -11.65 -16.70 -6.40
N ASP A 54 -11.88 -16.73 -7.71
CA ASP A 54 -13.17 -16.43 -8.37
C ASP A 54 -13.56 -14.94 -8.43
N PHE A 55 -12.66 -14.03 -8.07
CA PHE A 55 -12.84 -12.58 -8.25
C PHE A 55 -12.03 -11.99 -9.42
N GLY A 56 -11.28 -12.82 -10.15
CA GLY A 56 -10.43 -12.41 -11.27
C GLY A 56 -9.37 -13.45 -11.62
N PRO A 57 -8.43 -13.13 -12.53
CA PRO A 57 -7.37 -14.04 -12.97
C PRO A 57 -6.29 -14.30 -11.89
N PHE A 58 -6.22 -13.44 -10.88
CA PHE A 58 -5.29 -13.54 -9.76
C PHE A 58 -6.04 -13.79 -8.43
N PRO A 59 -5.45 -14.50 -7.46
CA PRO A 59 -6.00 -14.62 -6.11
C PRO A 59 -6.31 -13.24 -5.50
N ALA A 60 -7.52 -13.09 -4.98
CA ALA A 60 -7.91 -11.92 -4.21
C ALA A 60 -7.43 -12.05 -2.75
N MET A 61 -7.14 -10.91 -2.14
CA MET A 61 -6.66 -10.81 -0.76
C MET A 61 -7.83 -10.60 0.19
N VAL A 62 -7.86 -11.33 1.30
CA VAL A 62 -8.87 -11.19 2.35
C VAL A 62 -8.21 -10.58 3.59
N CYS A 63 -8.65 -9.39 3.98
CA CYS A 63 -8.11 -8.64 5.12
C CYS A 63 -9.26 -8.07 5.98
N PRO A 64 -9.02 -7.62 7.22
CA PRO A 64 -10.08 -7.04 8.04
C PRO A 64 -10.63 -5.76 7.39
N TRP A 65 -11.95 -5.56 7.49
CA TRP A 65 -12.57 -4.29 7.12
C TRP A 65 -12.31 -3.24 8.19
N LEU A 66 -11.69 -2.11 7.82
CA LEU A 66 -11.41 -1.01 8.74
C LEU A 66 -12.44 0.12 8.55
N ASP A 67 -13.33 0.27 9.55
CA ASP A 67 -14.56 1.06 9.44
C ASP A 67 -14.36 2.54 9.08
N ASN A 68 -13.23 3.13 9.49
CA ASN A 68 -12.97 4.54 9.28
C ASN A 68 -12.30 4.82 7.92
N GLY A 69 -12.07 3.79 7.09
CA GLY A 69 -11.51 3.93 5.75
C GLY A 69 -10.07 4.44 5.75
N SER A 70 -9.65 5.10 4.67
CA SER A 70 -8.30 5.68 4.57
C SER A 70 -8.12 6.91 5.45
N LEU A 71 -6.87 7.21 5.82
CA LEU A 71 -6.48 8.40 6.56
C LEU A 71 -6.95 9.66 5.81
N SER A 72 -6.81 9.69 4.48
CA SER A 72 -7.31 10.78 3.64
C SER A 72 -8.80 11.07 3.87
N SER A 73 -9.63 10.03 3.77
CA SER A 73 -11.08 10.17 4.00
C SER A 73 -11.43 10.41 5.47
N TYR A 74 -10.62 9.90 6.39
CA TYR A 74 -10.79 10.11 7.82
C TYR A 74 -10.55 11.57 8.21
N LEU A 75 -9.44 12.16 7.74
CA LEU A 75 -9.12 13.57 7.95
C LEU A 75 -10.22 14.46 7.35
N GLN A 76 -10.61 14.27 6.09
CA GLN A 76 -11.69 15.07 5.48
C GLN A 76 -13.01 15.10 6.27
N ARG A 77 -13.34 14.03 7.01
CA ARG A 77 -14.54 13.99 7.85
C ARG A 77 -14.34 14.56 9.25
N ARG A 78 -13.12 14.59 9.76
CA ARG A 78 -12.81 14.79 11.19
C ARG A 78 -11.80 15.90 11.47
N ASP A 79 -11.23 16.54 10.47
CA ASP A 79 -10.06 17.42 10.58
C ASP A 79 -10.22 18.50 11.66
N ASP A 80 -11.34 19.23 11.61
CA ASP A 80 -11.70 20.29 12.57
C ASP A 80 -11.90 19.79 14.01
N ASN A 81 -12.08 18.48 14.17
CA ASN A 81 -12.42 17.84 15.44
C ASN A 81 -11.33 16.88 15.94
N LEU A 82 -10.16 16.83 15.30
CA LEU A 82 -9.02 16.03 15.76
C LEU A 82 -8.11 16.88 16.63
N THR A 83 -7.94 16.44 17.88
CA THR A 83 -6.96 17.04 18.79
C THR A 83 -5.54 16.76 18.32
N LEU A 84 -4.59 17.60 18.74
CA LEU A 84 -3.17 17.37 18.48
C LEU A 84 -2.71 15.99 19.00
N VAL A 85 -3.25 15.52 20.13
CA VAL A 85 -2.91 14.23 20.71
C VAL A 85 -3.35 13.08 19.80
N GLU A 86 -4.54 13.15 19.22
CA GLU A 86 -5.03 12.13 18.27
C GLU A 86 -4.21 12.14 16.99
N ARG A 87 -3.84 13.31 16.46
CA ARG A 87 -2.95 13.42 15.29
C ARG A 87 -1.58 12.80 15.55
N LEU A 88 -0.97 13.12 16.69
CA LEU A 88 0.32 12.53 17.08
C LEU A 88 0.22 11.01 17.29
N ALA A 89 -0.90 10.50 17.79
CA ALA A 89 -1.13 9.07 17.92
C ALA A 89 -1.19 8.38 16.54
N LEU A 90 -1.90 8.97 15.56
CA LEU A 90 -1.94 8.45 14.19
C LEU A 90 -0.55 8.43 13.55
N VAL A 91 0.22 9.51 13.70
CA VAL A 91 1.59 9.59 13.20
C VAL A 91 2.49 8.54 13.87
N GLY A 92 2.36 8.36 15.19
CA GLY A 92 3.09 7.35 15.95
C GLY A 92 2.76 5.92 15.49
N ASP A 93 1.49 5.64 15.24
CA ASP A 93 1.03 4.36 14.70
C ASP A 93 1.66 4.07 13.33
N VAL A 94 1.64 5.04 12.41
CA VAL A 94 2.27 4.88 11.07
C VAL A 94 3.79 4.70 11.20
N ALA A 95 4.45 5.47 12.07
CA ALA A 95 5.89 5.33 12.31
C ALA A 95 6.26 3.93 12.82
N ALA A 96 5.49 3.40 13.79
CA ALA A 96 5.71 2.07 14.34
C ALA A 96 5.50 0.96 13.29
N GLY A 97 4.43 1.07 12.49
CA GLY A 97 4.18 0.16 11.38
C GLY A 97 5.30 0.19 10.34
N LEU A 98 5.79 1.38 9.99
CA LEU A 98 6.82 1.54 8.97
C LEU A 98 8.18 1.01 9.45
N GLN A 99 8.55 1.32 10.70
CA GLN A 99 9.74 0.76 11.34
C GLN A 99 9.70 -0.77 11.35
N TYR A 100 8.54 -1.35 11.67
CA TYR A 100 8.37 -2.81 11.65
C TYR A 100 8.58 -3.38 10.24
N LEU A 101 7.95 -2.81 9.20
CA LEU A 101 8.14 -3.25 7.81
C LEU A 101 9.62 -3.22 7.41
N HIS A 102 10.31 -2.12 7.69
CA HIS A 102 11.74 -1.98 7.39
C HIS A 102 12.59 -3.00 8.16
N SER A 103 12.24 -3.32 9.41
CA SER A 103 12.91 -4.37 10.20
C SER A 103 12.76 -5.77 9.58
N GLN A 104 11.66 -6.00 8.84
CA GLN A 104 11.40 -7.23 8.09
C GLN A 104 11.94 -7.18 6.66
N SER A 105 12.79 -6.19 6.33
CA SER A 105 13.31 -5.95 4.98
C SER A 105 12.22 -5.71 3.92
N VAL A 106 11.07 -5.18 4.33
CA VAL A 106 9.96 -4.81 3.45
C VAL A 106 9.96 -3.30 3.26
N VAL A 107 10.12 -2.85 2.01
CA VAL A 107 9.91 -1.46 1.60
C VAL A 107 8.48 -1.31 1.14
N HIS A 108 7.77 -0.27 1.59
CA HIS A 108 6.40 -0.02 1.16
C HIS A 108 6.35 0.44 -0.29
N GLY A 109 7.11 1.48 -0.63
CA GLY A 109 7.29 2.00 -1.99
C GLY A 109 6.10 2.72 -2.62
N ASP A 110 5.03 2.94 -1.87
CA ASP A 110 3.86 3.74 -2.27
C ASP A 110 3.11 4.23 -1.02
N LEU A 111 3.84 4.59 0.04
CA LEU A 111 3.22 5.03 1.29
C LEU A 111 2.50 6.37 1.05
N SER A 112 1.22 6.44 1.39
CA SER A 112 0.39 7.64 1.22
C SER A 112 -0.76 7.65 2.23
N ASP A 113 -1.44 8.78 2.36
CA ASP A 113 -2.67 8.93 3.14
C ASP A 113 -3.82 8.01 2.66
N ALA A 114 -3.79 7.56 1.41
CA ALA A 114 -4.73 6.59 0.88
C ALA A 114 -4.42 5.15 1.35
N ASN A 115 -3.14 4.84 1.57
CA ASN A 115 -2.65 3.51 1.95
C ASN A 115 -2.50 3.33 3.47
N VAL A 116 -2.85 4.35 4.26
CA VAL A 116 -3.04 4.22 5.72
C VAL A 116 -4.53 4.09 6.00
N LEU A 117 -4.94 3.01 6.66
CA LEU A 117 -6.33 2.73 7.01
C LEU A 117 -6.57 2.90 8.51
N ILE A 118 -7.74 3.41 8.88
CA ILE A 118 -8.10 3.73 10.26
C ILE A 118 -9.12 2.71 10.79
N HIS A 119 -8.78 2.06 11.89
CA HIS A 119 -9.71 1.18 12.60
C HIS A 119 -10.74 2.00 13.39
N ARG A 120 -11.89 1.40 13.75
CA ARG A 120 -12.92 2.04 14.59
C ARG A 120 -12.42 2.57 15.93
N SER A 121 -11.33 2.03 16.45
CA SER A 121 -10.68 2.51 17.68
C SER A 121 -9.82 3.76 17.48
N GLY A 122 -9.71 4.28 16.26
CA GLY A 122 -8.83 5.41 15.92
C GLY A 122 -7.36 5.03 15.68
N ARG A 123 -7.04 3.74 15.58
CA ARG A 123 -5.67 3.27 15.30
C ARG A 123 -5.37 3.23 13.80
N ALA A 124 -4.16 3.62 13.41
CA ALA A 124 -3.70 3.59 12.03
C ALA A 124 -3.01 2.27 11.67
N TYR A 125 -3.27 1.78 10.45
CA TYR A 125 -2.72 0.55 9.88
C TYR A 125 -2.17 0.86 8.49
N ILE A 126 -0.92 0.52 8.25
CA ILE A 126 -0.33 0.56 6.91
C ILE A 126 -0.88 -0.60 6.08
N SER A 127 -1.31 -0.30 4.86
CA SER A 127 -1.79 -1.27 3.88
C SER A 127 -1.02 -1.14 2.57
N ASP A 128 -1.22 -2.09 1.65
CA ASP A 128 -0.75 -1.98 0.26
C ASP A 128 0.77 -1.89 0.05
N PHE A 129 1.54 -2.26 1.06
CA PHE A 129 2.99 -2.38 1.00
C PHE A 129 3.42 -3.53 0.09
N GLY A 130 4.53 -3.35 -0.64
CA GLY A 130 5.10 -4.38 -1.53
C GLY A 130 4.23 -4.72 -2.75
N LEU A 131 3.03 -4.13 -2.88
CA LEU A 131 2.16 -4.32 -4.04
C LEU A 131 2.56 -3.44 -5.22
N SER A 132 3.26 -2.33 -5.00
CA SER A 132 3.60 -1.36 -6.04
C SER A 132 4.54 -1.95 -7.10
N THR A 133 5.67 -2.51 -6.66
CA THR A 133 6.62 -3.20 -7.57
C THR A 133 5.95 -4.37 -8.28
N LEU A 134 5.11 -5.11 -7.56
CA LEU A 134 4.37 -6.25 -8.11
C LEU A 134 3.37 -5.81 -9.18
N LEU A 135 2.56 -4.77 -8.93
CA LEU A 135 1.57 -4.28 -9.89
C LEU A 135 2.21 -3.73 -11.15
N THR A 136 3.33 -2.99 -11.03
CA THR A 136 4.12 -2.53 -12.19
C THR A 136 4.61 -3.72 -13.03
N GLU A 137 5.14 -4.78 -12.40
CA GLU A 137 5.59 -5.99 -13.10
C GLU A 137 4.44 -6.83 -13.70
N LEU A 138 3.24 -6.76 -13.12
CA LEU A 138 2.06 -7.48 -13.59
C LEU A 138 1.33 -6.76 -14.74
N GLY A 139 1.81 -5.60 -15.19
CA GLY A 139 1.10 -4.75 -16.15
C GLY A 139 -0.19 -4.15 -15.57
N GLY A 140 -0.32 -4.13 -14.24
CA GLY A 140 -1.38 -3.42 -13.53
C GLY A 140 -1.01 -1.95 -13.35
N SER A 141 -2.01 -1.08 -13.22
CA SER A 141 -1.74 0.30 -12.82
C SER A 141 -1.51 0.36 -11.31
N THR A 142 -0.31 0.76 -10.88
CA THR A 142 -0.10 1.37 -9.56
C THR A 142 -0.72 2.78 -9.53
N TYR A 143 -0.95 3.34 -8.34
CA TYR A 143 -1.31 4.75 -8.21
C TYR A 143 -0.26 5.67 -8.87
N ALA A 144 1.02 5.25 -8.89
CA ALA A 144 2.10 5.92 -9.60
C ALA A 144 2.05 5.81 -11.15
N THR A 145 1.38 4.81 -11.73
CA THR A 145 1.34 4.59 -13.20
C THR A 145 -0.01 4.85 -13.84
N SER A 146 -1.07 5.07 -13.04
CA SER A 146 -2.38 5.48 -13.56
C SER A 146 -2.37 6.97 -13.95
N ARG A 147 -3.16 7.37 -14.97
CA ARG A 147 -3.40 8.80 -15.34
C ARG A 147 -3.98 9.68 -14.20
N GLN A 148 -4.19 9.13 -13.01
CA GLN A 148 -4.50 9.83 -11.74
C GLN A 148 -3.22 10.18 -10.92
N ALA A 149 -2.02 9.89 -11.44
CA ALA A 149 -0.71 10.11 -10.82
C ALA A 149 -0.40 11.55 -10.38
N ALA A 150 -1.20 12.53 -10.79
CA ALA A 150 -1.11 13.90 -10.26
C ALA A 150 -1.28 13.95 -8.73
N GLY A 151 -2.03 13.00 -8.13
CA GLY A 151 -2.26 12.93 -6.69
C GLY A 151 -1.12 12.29 -5.88
N THR A 152 -0.40 11.32 -6.46
CA THR A 152 0.67 10.56 -5.78
C THR A 152 2.03 11.24 -5.86
N LEU A 153 2.26 12.08 -6.89
CA LEU A 153 3.48 12.89 -7.00
C LEU A 153 3.75 13.72 -5.72
N ARG A 154 2.70 14.08 -4.99
CA ARG A 154 2.82 14.80 -3.72
C ARG A 154 3.47 13.98 -2.62
N TRP A 155 3.44 12.65 -2.68
CA TRP A 155 3.95 11.76 -1.64
C TRP A 155 5.28 11.10 -2.03
N THR A 156 5.55 11.02 -3.33
CA THR A 156 6.72 10.36 -3.91
C THR A 156 8.00 11.16 -3.67
N ALA A 157 9.04 10.49 -3.19
CA ALA A 157 10.37 11.07 -3.06
C ALA A 157 10.95 11.45 -4.45
N LEU A 158 11.74 12.51 -4.54
CA LEU A 158 12.23 13.04 -5.83
C LEU A 158 13.07 12.02 -6.62
N GLU A 159 13.82 11.17 -5.93
CA GLU A 159 14.58 10.07 -6.54
C GLU A 159 13.71 8.98 -7.17
N LEU A 160 12.41 8.98 -6.86
CA LEU A 160 11.43 8.09 -7.47
C LEU A 160 10.65 8.74 -8.62
N ILE A 161 10.96 9.99 -8.97
CA ILE A 161 10.34 10.71 -10.08
C ILE A 161 11.27 10.66 -11.28
N ASP A 162 10.84 9.97 -12.35
CA ASP A 162 11.48 10.11 -13.65
C ASP A 162 11.11 11.46 -14.24
N LEU A 163 12.05 12.41 -14.19
CA LEU A 163 11.86 13.77 -14.72
C LEU A 163 12.08 13.86 -16.23
N GLY A 164 12.30 12.73 -16.93
CA GLY A 164 12.53 12.75 -18.37
C GLY A 164 13.78 13.55 -18.71
N GLY A 165 14.96 12.99 -18.41
CA GLY A 165 16.17 13.38 -19.15
C GLY A 165 15.96 13.08 -20.64
N PRO A 166 16.69 13.75 -21.56
CA PRO A 166 16.56 13.47 -22.99
C PRO A 166 16.62 11.96 -23.22
N GLU A 167 15.69 11.45 -24.02
CA GLU A 167 15.50 10.04 -24.35
C GLU A 167 16.81 9.46 -24.93
N ASP A 168 17.78 9.15 -24.08
CA ASP A 168 18.89 8.28 -24.43
C ASP A 168 18.29 6.87 -24.50
N GLU A 169 18.56 6.17 -25.60
CA GLU A 169 18.18 4.78 -25.91
C GLU A 169 18.82 3.76 -24.94
N GLY A 170 18.96 4.10 -23.65
CA GLY A 170 19.38 3.23 -22.57
C GLY A 170 18.17 2.58 -21.89
N ASP A 171 18.40 1.42 -21.28
CA ASP A 171 17.41 0.68 -20.50
C ASP A 171 16.58 1.62 -19.59
N PRO A 172 15.24 1.42 -19.51
CA PRO A 172 14.39 2.25 -18.65
C PRO A 172 14.96 2.31 -17.24
N VAL A 173 15.10 3.52 -16.69
CA VAL A 173 15.65 3.74 -15.35
C VAL A 173 14.79 2.97 -14.36
N HIS A 174 15.34 1.86 -13.84
CA HIS A 174 14.65 1.02 -12.88
C HIS A 174 14.69 1.73 -11.53
N ILE A 175 13.67 2.57 -11.29
CA ILE A 175 13.48 3.25 -10.02
C ILE A 175 13.11 2.22 -8.96
N ILE A 176 14.00 1.97 -7.99
CA ILE A 176 13.80 1.00 -6.92
C ILE A 176 13.46 1.74 -5.62
N PRO A 177 12.26 1.54 -5.06
CA PRO A 177 11.92 2.08 -3.75
C PRO A 177 12.91 1.65 -2.66
N SER A 178 13.17 2.54 -1.72
CA SER A 178 14.07 2.32 -0.58
C SER A 178 13.39 2.64 0.76
N PRO A 179 13.94 2.17 1.89
CA PRO A 179 13.49 2.63 3.21
C PRO A 179 13.52 4.15 3.35
N GLN A 180 14.49 4.82 2.72
CA GLN A 180 14.63 6.27 2.76
C GLN A 180 13.50 6.98 1.99
N SER A 181 13.08 6.43 0.84
CA SER A 181 11.94 6.99 0.11
C SER A 181 10.64 6.83 0.88
N ASP A 182 10.46 5.73 1.63
CA ASP A 182 9.30 5.58 2.52
C ASP A 182 9.32 6.61 3.66
N VAL A 183 10.50 6.93 4.21
CA VAL A 183 10.65 7.96 5.25
C VAL A 183 10.28 9.34 4.71
N TYR A 184 10.62 9.65 3.45
CA TYR A 184 10.16 10.88 2.80
C TYR A 184 8.63 10.92 2.70
N SER A 185 8.01 9.85 2.18
CA SER A 185 6.55 9.76 2.07
C SER A 185 5.86 9.86 3.43
N PHE A 186 6.44 9.26 4.47
CA PHE A 186 5.98 9.40 5.85
C PHE A 186 6.05 10.85 6.35
N GLY A 187 7.18 11.54 6.11
CA GLY A 187 7.33 12.95 6.46
C GLY A 187 6.30 13.85 5.78
N ARG A 188 5.86 13.48 4.58
CA ARG A 188 4.77 14.17 3.90
C ARG A 188 3.42 13.89 4.55
N ILE A 189 3.11 12.65 4.94
CA ILE A 189 1.88 12.31 5.69
C ILE A 189 1.77 13.15 6.98
N MET A 190 2.89 13.44 7.65
CA MET A 190 2.90 14.27 8.86
C MET A 190 2.50 15.73 8.62
N LEU A 191 2.58 16.24 7.39
CA LEU A 191 2.28 17.62 7.03
C LEU A 191 0.84 17.86 6.58
N GLU A 192 0.08 16.78 6.34
CA GLU A 192 -1.34 16.82 6.02
C GLU A 192 -2.19 17.08 7.28
#